data_AF-A0A2K3MW55-F1
#
_entry.id   AF-A0A2K3MW55-F1
#
_cell.length_a   1.000
_cell.length_b   1.000
_cell.length_c   1.000
_cell.angle_alpha   90.00
_cell.angle_beta   90.00
_cell.angle_gamma   90.00
#
_symmetry.space_group_name_H-M   'P 1'
#
loop_
_entity.id
_entity.type
_entity.pdbx_description
1 polymer ?
#
loop_
_entity_poly.entity_id
_entity_poly.type
_entity_poly.pdbx_seq_one_letter_code
_entity_poly.pdbx_strand_id
1 'polypeptide(L)'
;MELAMKVAEAVHVLNHDTQSCNRVAANQWLVQFQQTHAAWDVATNILTSDHRHPLASNFELEFFAAQILKRKIQNEGYQLQSGPKDALLNALLLAVKRFSSGPPQLLTQICLALSALILQVVAHGNPIEQLFYSLRNLQSEDNGNIAVLEMLTVLPEEVVDNQRIDSKINSLHISHYTQELLSHTPMVLEFLLRQSEINFDGSVQQNERNRKILRCLLSWVRAGCFSEISPETLAAHPLLNFVFNSLQDSTSFDLAIEVLVELVTKHEGVPQILLCRVHYLKEVLLFPALNRGDMKVIGGLACLLSEIGQAAPSLIVEASAEAIAMTDALLSCVAFPSEDWEIADSTLQFW
;
A
#
# COMPACT_ATOMS: atom_id res chain seq x y z
N MET A 1 28.32 -15.37 -13.94
CA MET A 1 29.01 -15.43 -12.62
C MET A 1 29.94 -14.26 -12.41
N GLU A 2 30.90 -13.99 -13.32
CA GLU A 2 31.83 -12.85 -13.19
C GLU A 2 31.14 -11.48 -13.10
N LEU A 3 30.15 -11.20 -13.96
CA LEU A 3 29.45 -9.91 -13.95
C LEU A 3 28.62 -9.67 -12.68
N ALA A 4 27.99 -10.72 -12.14
CA ALA A 4 27.27 -10.63 -10.87
C ALA A 4 28.21 -10.30 -9.70
N MET A 5 29.44 -10.82 -9.70
CA MET A 5 30.45 -10.44 -8.70
C MET A 5 30.87 -8.97 -8.84
N LYS A 6 31.05 -8.46 -10.06
CA LYS A 6 31.35 -7.04 -10.29
C LYS A 6 30.22 -6.12 -9.81
N VAL A 7 28.96 -6.54 -10.01
CA VAL A 7 27.80 -5.82 -9.47
C VAL A 7 27.81 -5.85 -7.95
N ALA A 8 28.07 -7.01 -7.32
CA ALA A 8 28.16 -7.13 -5.87
C ALA A 8 29.25 -6.22 -5.28
N GLU A 9 30.43 -6.18 -5.90
CA GLU A 9 31.54 -5.32 -5.48
C GLU A 9 31.18 -3.84 -5.63
N ALA A 10 30.60 -3.43 -6.77
CA ALA A 10 30.20 -2.05 -6.98
C ALA A 10 29.08 -1.60 -6.02
N VAL A 11 28.11 -2.46 -5.71
CA VAL A 11 27.07 -2.17 -4.70
C VAL A 11 27.70 -2.03 -3.31
N HIS A 12 28.63 -2.93 -2.94
CA HIS A 12 29.34 -2.83 -1.67
C HIS A 12 30.15 -1.53 -1.56
N VAL A 13 30.90 -1.17 -2.61
CA VAL A 13 31.66 0.09 -2.64
C VAL A 13 30.72 1.30 -2.52
N LEU A 14 29.59 1.30 -3.24
CA LEU A 14 28.62 2.39 -3.20
C LEU A 14 28.11 2.66 -1.77
N ASN A 15 27.83 1.60 -1.00
CA ASN A 15 27.21 1.71 0.32
C ASN A 15 28.23 1.89 1.46
N HIS A 16 29.41 1.25 1.36
CA HIS A 16 30.33 1.10 2.50
C HIS A 16 31.68 1.79 2.33
N ASP A 17 32.06 2.25 1.12
CA ASP A 17 33.36 2.89 0.92
C ASP A 17 33.40 4.29 1.55
N THR A 18 34.43 4.53 2.37
CA THR A 18 34.66 5.81 3.05
C THR A 18 34.98 6.97 2.09
N GLN A 19 35.55 6.68 0.92
CA GLN A 19 35.96 7.67 -0.06
C GLN A 19 34.80 8.02 -1.00
N SER A 20 34.41 9.29 -1.01
CA SER A 20 33.31 9.77 -1.87
C SER A 20 33.59 9.55 -3.37
N CYS A 21 34.85 9.64 -3.81
CA CYS A 21 35.21 9.41 -5.21
C CYS A 21 34.92 7.97 -5.67
N ASN A 22 35.18 6.98 -4.81
CA ASN A 22 34.94 5.56 -5.12
C ASN A 22 33.45 5.26 -5.20
N ARG A 23 32.66 5.82 -4.27
CA ARG A 23 31.19 5.73 -4.30
C ARG A 23 30.60 6.34 -5.56
N VAL A 24 31.10 7.50 -6.00
CA VAL A 24 30.67 8.14 -7.25
C VAL A 24 31.02 7.28 -8.46
N ALA A 25 32.24 6.73 -8.52
CA ALA A 25 32.67 5.86 -9.61
C ALA A 25 31.83 4.56 -9.67
N ALA A 26 31.57 3.94 -8.52
CA ALA A 26 30.71 2.77 -8.41
C ALA A 26 29.28 3.08 -8.87
N ASN A 27 28.70 4.20 -8.43
CA ASN A 27 27.37 4.63 -8.88
C ASN A 27 27.32 4.85 -10.40
N GLN A 28 28.31 5.53 -10.98
CA GLN A 28 28.38 5.76 -12.43
C GLN A 28 28.43 4.44 -13.20
N TRP A 29 29.24 3.49 -12.74
CA TRP A 29 29.31 2.17 -13.34
C TRP A 29 27.99 1.41 -13.23
N LEU A 30 27.33 1.44 -12.07
CA LEU A 30 26.02 0.81 -11.85
C LEU A 30 24.92 1.43 -12.73
N VAL A 31 24.93 2.75 -12.92
CA VAL A 31 24.00 3.45 -13.83
C VAL A 31 24.22 3.02 -15.28
N GLN A 32 25.47 2.86 -15.71
CA GLN A 32 25.77 2.34 -17.05
C GLN A 32 25.34 0.87 -17.20
N PHE A 33 25.60 0.05 -16.17
CA PHE A 33 25.21 -1.35 -16.14
C PHE A 33 23.68 -1.52 -16.29
N GLN A 34 22.88 -0.68 -15.61
CA GLN A 34 21.41 -0.69 -15.70
C GLN A 34 20.86 -0.55 -17.14
N GLN A 35 21.60 0.12 -18.01
CA GLN A 35 21.21 0.34 -19.41
C GLN A 35 21.55 -0.87 -20.31
N THR A 36 22.34 -1.82 -19.83
CA THR A 36 22.75 -2.98 -20.61
C THR A 36 21.64 -4.05 -20.67
N HIS A 37 21.68 -4.90 -21.70
CA HIS A 37 20.81 -6.07 -21.77
C HIS A 37 21.15 -7.11 -20.69
N ALA A 38 22.44 -7.24 -20.34
CA ALA A 38 22.91 -8.18 -19.32
C ALA A 38 22.31 -7.92 -17.92
N ALA A 39 21.82 -6.70 -17.66
CA ALA A 39 21.17 -6.35 -16.42
C ALA A 39 19.91 -7.19 -16.13
N TRP A 40 19.17 -7.61 -17.16
CA TRP A 40 18.01 -8.51 -17.01
C TRP A 40 18.43 -9.83 -16.38
N ASP A 41 19.37 -10.53 -17.01
CA ASP A 41 19.82 -11.85 -16.58
C ASP A 41 20.54 -11.79 -15.24
N VAL A 42 21.42 -10.80 -15.03
CA VAL A 42 22.18 -10.68 -13.79
C VAL A 42 21.27 -10.38 -12.60
N ALA A 43 20.34 -9.43 -12.73
CA ALA A 43 19.42 -9.11 -11.64
C ALA A 43 18.48 -10.28 -11.33
N THR A 44 17.96 -10.96 -12.36
CA THR A 44 17.12 -12.16 -12.18
C THR A 44 17.89 -13.28 -11.47
N ASN A 45 19.14 -13.52 -11.86
CA ASN A 45 19.99 -14.52 -11.23
C ASN A 45 20.29 -14.17 -9.76
N ILE A 46 20.56 -12.90 -9.44
CA ILE A 46 20.78 -12.45 -8.06
C ILE A 46 19.58 -12.80 -7.17
N LEU A 47 18.37 -12.49 -7.62
CA LEU A 47 17.14 -12.72 -6.83
C LEU A 47 16.78 -14.21 -6.68
N THR A 48 17.17 -15.05 -7.64
CA THR A 48 16.78 -16.47 -7.65
C THR A 48 17.86 -17.41 -7.12
N SER A 49 19.12 -16.98 -7.08
CA SER A 49 20.24 -17.83 -6.65
C SER A 49 20.28 -18.05 -5.13
N ASP A 50 20.46 -19.29 -4.68
CA ASP A 50 20.63 -19.66 -3.25
C ASP A 50 21.97 -19.26 -2.64
N HIS A 51 22.88 -18.73 -3.45
CA HIS A 51 24.21 -18.34 -2.99
C HIS A 51 24.16 -16.96 -2.34
N ARG A 52 24.29 -16.92 -1.01
CA ARG A 52 24.55 -15.65 -0.32
C ARG A 52 25.90 -15.12 -0.77
N HIS A 53 25.90 -13.94 -1.38
CA HIS A 53 27.13 -13.29 -1.77
C HIS A 53 27.87 -12.79 -0.51
N PRO A 54 29.11 -13.25 -0.25
CA PRO A 54 29.81 -12.95 1.00
C PRO A 54 30.18 -11.48 1.18
N LEU A 55 30.10 -10.67 0.12
CA LEU A 55 30.47 -9.25 0.10
C LEU A 55 29.28 -8.31 0.36
N ALA A 56 28.03 -8.78 0.30
CA ALA A 56 26.85 -7.96 0.53
C ALA A 56 26.16 -8.41 1.82
N SER A 57 26.42 -7.70 2.92
CA SER A 57 25.62 -7.84 4.13
C SER A 57 24.22 -7.25 3.89
N ASN A 58 23.20 -7.78 4.57
CA ASN A 58 21.86 -7.17 4.67
C ASN A 58 21.04 -7.03 3.38
N PHE A 59 21.19 -7.96 2.42
CA PHE A 59 20.36 -8.04 1.21
C PHE A 59 20.42 -6.81 0.27
N GLU A 60 21.46 -5.97 0.39
CA GLU A 60 21.63 -4.76 -0.42
C GLU A 60 21.72 -5.07 -1.93
N LEU A 61 22.36 -6.18 -2.27
CA LEU A 61 22.53 -6.64 -3.65
C LEU A 61 21.20 -7.09 -4.26
N GLU A 62 20.41 -7.84 -3.51
CA GLU A 62 19.06 -8.28 -3.90
C GLU A 62 18.13 -7.08 -4.03
N PHE A 63 18.22 -6.12 -3.11
CA PHE A 63 17.44 -4.88 -3.18
C PHE A 63 17.77 -4.08 -4.44
N PHE A 64 19.06 -3.92 -4.75
CA PHE A 64 19.51 -3.31 -5.99
C PHE A 64 19.00 -4.08 -7.22
N ALA A 65 19.10 -5.41 -7.23
CA ALA A 65 18.59 -6.23 -8.33
C ALA A 65 17.08 -6.07 -8.55
N ALA A 66 16.28 -6.05 -7.49
CA ALA A 66 14.83 -5.81 -7.57
C ALA A 66 14.52 -4.42 -8.14
N GLN A 67 15.24 -3.38 -7.72
CA GLN A 67 15.09 -2.02 -8.26
C GLN A 67 15.42 -1.94 -9.76
N ILE A 68 16.49 -2.61 -10.19
CA ILE A 68 16.85 -2.67 -11.61
C ILE A 68 15.72 -3.32 -12.41
N LEU A 69 15.24 -4.48 -11.96
CA LEU A 69 14.18 -5.20 -12.68
C LEU A 69 12.93 -4.34 -12.79
N LYS A 70 12.46 -3.73 -11.69
CA LYS A 70 11.33 -2.79 -11.72
C LYS A 70 11.52 -1.73 -12.80
N ARG A 71 12.66 -1.02 -12.76
CA ARG A 71 12.95 0.08 -13.69
C ARG A 71 13.04 -0.39 -15.14
N LYS A 72 13.69 -1.53 -15.40
CA LYS A 72 13.82 -2.08 -16.75
C LYS A 72 12.49 -2.58 -17.29
N ILE A 73 11.64 -3.18 -16.46
CA ILE A 73 10.28 -3.57 -16.85
C ILE A 73 9.45 -2.36 -17.23
N GLN A 74 9.48 -1.30 -16.43
CA GLN A 74 8.72 -0.08 -16.72
C GLN A 74 9.20 0.60 -18.03
N ASN A 75 10.51 0.61 -18.31
CA ASN A 75 11.07 1.33 -19.46
C ASN A 75 11.17 0.51 -20.75
N GLU A 76 11.42 -0.80 -20.65
CA GLU A 76 11.78 -1.68 -21.76
C GLU A 76 10.90 -2.95 -21.81
N GLY A 77 9.99 -3.15 -20.85
CA GLY A 77 9.21 -4.39 -20.72
C GLY A 77 8.30 -4.70 -21.90
N TYR A 78 7.83 -3.68 -22.61
CA TYR A 78 7.05 -3.84 -23.85
C TYR A 78 7.85 -4.49 -24.99
N GLN A 79 9.18 -4.44 -24.94
CA GLN A 79 10.07 -5.01 -25.97
C GLN A 79 10.30 -6.52 -25.76
N LEU A 80 10.02 -7.04 -24.57
CA LEU A 80 10.23 -8.46 -24.24
C LEU A 80 9.24 -9.35 -25.01
N GLN A 81 9.74 -10.46 -25.56
CA GLN A 81 8.92 -11.50 -26.17
C GLN A 81 8.21 -12.35 -25.08
N SER A 82 7.21 -13.15 -25.46
CA SER A 82 6.41 -13.95 -24.50
C SER A 82 7.25 -14.90 -23.64
N GLY A 83 8.15 -15.68 -24.25
CA GLY A 83 9.00 -16.64 -23.51
C GLY A 83 9.85 -16.01 -22.40
N PRO A 84 10.65 -14.96 -22.69
CA PRO A 84 11.39 -14.22 -21.66
C PRO A 84 10.50 -13.56 -20.60
N LYS A 85 9.30 -13.08 -20.97
CA LYS A 85 8.32 -12.55 -20.00
C LYS A 85 7.87 -13.62 -19.02
N ASP A 86 7.51 -14.81 -19.50
CA ASP A 86 7.06 -15.93 -18.66
C ASP A 86 8.19 -16.43 -17.74
N ALA A 87 9.43 -16.50 -18.25
CA ALA A 87 10.59 -16.86 -17.45
C ALA A 87 10.84 -15.85 -16.32
N LEU A 88 10.73 -14.55 -16.63
CA LEU A 88 10.90 -13.49 -15.64
C LEU A 88 9.77 -13.47 -14.61
N LEU A 89 8.53 -13.73 -15.03
CA LEU A 89 7.38 -13.87 -14.14
C LEU A 89 7.61 -14.98 -13.11
N ASN A 90 8.02 -16.17 -13.58
CA ASN A 90 8.34 -17.29 -12.70
C ASN A 90 9.50 -16.98 -11.74
N ALA A 91 10.54 -16.29 -12.24
CA ALA A 91 11.67 -15.89 -11.42
C ALA A 91 11.29 -14.89 -10.32
N LEU A 92 10.44 -13.91 -10.63
CA LEU A 92 9.94 -12.94 -9.65
C LEU A 92 9.00 -13.61 -8.64
N LEU A 93 8.11 -14.52 -9.05
CA LEU A 93 7.28 -15.30 -8.12
C LEU A 93 8.13 -16.16 -7.17
N LEU A 94 9.20 -16.77 -7.68
CA LEU A 94 10.17 -17.49 -6.86
C LEU A 94 10.86 -16.56 -5.86
N ALA A 95 11.26 -15.36 -6.29
CA ALA A 95 11.87 -14.37 -5.43
C ALA A 95 10.89 -13.87 -4.34
N VAL A 96 9.63 -13.59 -4.68
CA VAL A 96 8.58 -13.21 -3.72
C VAL A 96 8.43 -14.30 -2.65
N LYS A 97 8.35 -15.58 -3.06
CA LYS A 97 8.28 -16.70 -2.12
C LYS A 97 9.51 -16.74 -1.20
N ARG A 98 10.70 -16.64 -1.78
CA ARG A 98 11.98 -16.71 -1.06
C ARG A 98 12.14 -15.61 -0.03
N PHE A 99 11.76 -14.37 -0.38
CA PHE A 99 11.95 -13.20 0.46
C PHE A 99 10.72 -12.84 1.29
N SER A 100 9.72 -13.73 1.39
CA SER A 100 8.54 -13.58 2.26
C SER A 100 8.91 -13.38 3.74
N SER A 101 10.03 -13.97 4.16
CA SER A 101 10.60 -13.88 5.50
C SER A 101 11.83 -12.95 5.56
N GLY A 102 12.11 -12.23 4.48
CA GLY A 102 13.25 -11.31 4.36
C GLY A 102 12.92 -9.89 4.82
N PRO A 103 13.82 -8.91 4.55
CA PRO A 103 13.56 -7.51 4.84
C PRO A 103 12.29 -7.01 4.13
N PRO A 104 11.35 -6.34 4.82
CA PRO A 104 10.09 -5.88 4.20
C PRO A 104 10.31 -5.03 2.95
N GLN A 105 11.28 -4.12 3.00
CA GLN A 105 11.62 -3.22 1.88
C GLN A 105 12.05 -3.98 0.62
N LEU A 106 12.77 -5.10 0.78
CA LEU A 106 13.15 -5.95 -0.35
C LEU A 106 11.92 -6.62 -0.97
N LEU A 107 11.05 -7.20 -0.13
CA LEU A 107 9.83 -7.83 -0.59
C LEU A 107 8.95 -6.83 -1.36
N THR A 108 8.78 -5.61 -0.83
CA THR A 108 8.08 -4.52 -1.53
C THR A 108 8.68 -4.24 -2.91
N GLN A 109 10.02 -4.11 -3.03
CA GLN A 109 10.65 -3.86 -4.34
C GLN A 109 10.43 -5.01 -5.33
N ILE A 110 10.48 -6.26 -4.87
CA ILE A 110 10.22 -7.42 -5.72
C ILE A 110 8.74 -7.45 -6.16
N CYS A 111 7.81 -7.19 -5.24
CA CYS A 111 6.39 -7.11 -5.55
C CYS A 111 6.07 -5.97 -6.52
N LEU A 112 6.74 -4.80 -6.39
CA LEU A 112 6.61 -3.69 -7.36
C LEU A 112 7.15 -4.06 -8.74
N ALA A 113 8.28 -4.76 -8.81
CA ALA A 113 8.79 -5.28 -10.09
C ALA A 113 7.82 -6.28 -10.73
N LEU A 114 7.22 -7.16 -9.91
CA LEU A 114 6.21 -8.11 -10.37
C LEU A 114 4.93 -7.41 -10.84
N SER A 115 4.41 -6.42 -10.10
CA SER A 115 3.28 -5.58 -10.52
C SER A 115 3.55 -4.94 -11.88
N ALA A 116 4.71 -4.30 -12.03
CA ALA A 116 5.10 -3.66 -13.27
C ALA A 116 5.13 -4.67 -14.43
N LEU A 117 5.58 -5.91 -14.19
CA LEU A 117 5.61 -6.94 -15.23
C LEU A 117 4.20 -7.36 -15.64
N ILE A 118 3.33 -7.62 -14.66
CA ILE A 118 1.92 -7.99 -14.89
C ILE A 118 1.19 -6.93 -15.72
N LEU A 119 1.46 -5.64 -15.46
CA LEU A 119 0.86 -4.53 -16.21
C LEU A 119 1.49 -4.29 -17.59
N GLN A 120 2.66 -4.89 -17.89
CA GLN A 120 3.29 -4.90 -19.23
C GLN A 120 2.88 -6.14 -20.05
N VAL A 121 2.14 -7.08 -19.46
CA VAL A 121 1.54 -8.23 -20.16
C VAL A 121 0.20 -7.78 -20.73
N VAL A 122 0.26 -7.11 -21.88
CA VAL A 122 -0.94 -6.77 -22.67
C VAL A 122 -0.88 -7.56 -23.97
N ALA A 123 -1.83 -8.48 -24.17
CA ALA A 123 -2.63 -8.52 -25.40
C ALA A 123 -3.75 -9.60 -25.37
N HIS A 124 -3.61 -10.73 -24.66
CA HIS A 124 -4.57 -11.86 -24.81
C HIS A 124 -4.84 -12.71 -23.54
N GLY A 125 -4.68 -12.16 -22.33
CA GLY A 125 -4.99 -12.90 -21.10
C GLY A 125 -5.42 -11.94 -20.00
N ASN A 126 -6.03 -12.47 -18.94
CA ASN A 126 -6.31 -11.76 -17.69
C ASN A 126 -5.08 -11.96 -16.77
N PRO A 127 -4.03 -11.11 -16.84
CA PRO A 127 -2.78 -11.36 -16.12
C PRO A 127 -2.92 -11.15 -14.61
N ILE A 128 -3.87 -10.33 -14.15
CA ILE A 128 -4.17 -10.17 -12.73
C ILE A 128 -4.85 -11.45 -12.23
N GLU A 129 -5.80 -12.02 -12.97
CA GLU A 129 -6.39 -13.32 -12.61
C GLU A 129 -5.32 -14.42 -12.48
N GLN A 130 -4.37 -14.47 -13.42
CA GLN A 130 -3.24 -15.41 -13.36
C GLN A 130 -2.35 -15.17 -12.13
N LEU A 131 -2.08 -13.92 -11.79
CA LEU A 131 -1.37 -13.57 -10.56
C LEU A 131 -2.15 -14.06 -9.33
N PHE A 132 -3.46 -13.83 -9.26
CA PHE A 132 -4.29 -14.29 -8.15
C PHE A 132 -4.27 -15.81 -7.99
N TYR A 133 -4.21 -16.57 -9.09
CA TYR A 133 -3.99 -18.02 -9.04
C TYR A 133 -2.65 -18.37 -8.38
N SER A 134 -1.56 -17.71 -8.79
CA SER A 134 -0.24 -17.91 -8.17
C SER A 134 -0.19 -17.48 -6.70
N LEU A 135 -0.90 -16.40 -6.32
CA LEU A 135 -1.00 -15.96 -4.93
C LEU A 135 -1.69 -16.98 -4.04
N ARG A 136 -2.74 -17.66 -4.52
CA ARG A 136 -3.40 -18.75 -3.76
C ARG A 136 -2.42 -19.89 -3.47
N ASN A 137 -1.55 -20.24 -4.42
CA ASN A 137 -0.53 -21.26 -4.20
C ASN A 137 0.47 -20.81 -3.12
N LEU A 138 0.88 -19.53 -3.13
CA LEU A 138 1.78 -18.98 -2.10
C LEU A 138 1.18 -19.01 -0.69
N GLN A 139 -0.14 -18.88 -0.53
CA GLN A 139 -0.78 -18.95 0.81
C GLN A 139 -0.58 -20.29 1.53
N SER A 140 -0.28 -21.37 0.79
CA SER A 140 -0.02 -22.69 1.36
C SER A 140 1.40 -22.86 1.93
N GLU A 141 2.28 -21.89 1.68
CA GLU A 141 3.68 -21.88 2.10
C GLU A 141 3.88 -21.15 3.43
N ASP A 142 4.96 -21.48 4.14
CA ASP A 142 5.33 -20.77 5.36
C ASP A 142 5.61 -19.28 5.06
N ASN A 143 5.06 -18.39 5.90
CA ASN A 143 5.07 -16.94 5.70
C ASN A 143 4.49 -16.45 4.35
N GLY A 144 3.82 -17.31 3.59
CA GLY A 144 3.26 -16.96 2.28
C GLY A 144 2.25 -15.82 2.33
N ASN A 145 1.45 -15.75 3.40
CA ASN A 145 0.49 -14.66 3.62
C ASN A 145 1.14 -13.27 3.71
N ILE A 146 2.41 -13.17 4.15
CA ILE A 146 3.14 -11.89 4.17
C ILE A 146 3.40 -11.40 2.75
N ALA A 147 3.87 -12.30 1.88
CA ALA A 147 4.09 -12.02 0.47
C ALA A 147 2.79 -11.71 -0.27
N VAL A 148 1.71 -12.45 0.01
CA VAL A 148 0.40 -12.16 -0.57
C VAL A 148 -0.10 -10.78 -0.15
N LEU A 149 -0.02 -10.44 1.15
CA LEU A 149 -0.47 -9.14 1.64
C LEU A 149 0.32 -7.98 1.02
N GLU A 150 1.64 -8.14 0.87
CA GLU A 150 2.48 -7.13 0.21
C GLU A 150 2.10 -6.98 -1.26
N MET A 151 1.93 -8.09 -1.99
CA MET A 151 1.53 -8.07 -3.40
C MET A 151 0.16 -7.40 -3.59
N LEU A 152 -0.82 -7.74 -2.74
CA LEU A 152 -2.15 -7.13 -2.76
C LEU A 152 -2.12 -5.65 -2.35
N THR A 153 -1.10 -5.20 -1.62
CA THR A 153 -0.92 -3.79 -1.29
C THR A 153 -0.36 -3.01 -2.46
N VAL A 154 0.70 -3.49 -3.11
CA VAL A 154 1.39 -2.72 -4.16
C VAL A 154 0.76 -2.82 -5.54
N LEU A 155 -0.02 -3.87 -5.83
CA LEU A 155 -0.64 -4.05 -7.14
C LEU A 155 -1.66 -2.94 -7.47
N PRO A 156 -2.63 -2.61 -6.60
CA PRO A 156 -3.55 -1.49 -6.87
C PRO A 156 -2.82 -0.15 -6.98
N GLU A 157 -1.75 0.07 -6.19
CA GLU A 157 -0.96 1.32 -6.25
C GLU A 157 -0.31 1.49 -7.61
N GLU A 158 0.32 0.44 -8.15
CA GLU A 158 0.91 0.51 -9.49
C GLU A 158 -0.17 0.67 -10.56
N VAL A 159 -1.36 0.05 -10.43
CA VAL A 159 -2.48 0.29 -11.36
C VAL A 159 -2.91 1.75 -11.32
N VAL A 160 -3.09 2.34 -10.13
CA VAL A 160 -3.53 3.73 -9.92
C VAL A 160 -2.47 4.74 -10.39
N ASP A 161 -1.19 4.51 -10.10
CA ASP A 161 -0.09 5.40 -10.50
C ASP A 161 0.11 5.42 -12.02
N ASN A 162 -0.03 4.28 -12.70
CA ASN A 162 -0.01 4.24 -14.17
C ASN A 162 -1.16 5.08 -14.78
N GLN A 163 -2.31 5.22 -14.10
CA GLN A 163 -3.40 6.08 -14.58
C GLN A 163 -3.03 7.56 -14.58
N ARG A 164 -2.20 7.99 -13.61
CA ARG A 164 -1.82 9.39 -13.41
C ARG A 164 -0.76 9.84 -14.42
N ILE A 165 0.09 8.93 -14.90
CA ILE A 165 1.24 9.24 -15.75
C ILE A 165 0.86 9.30 -17.25
N ASP A 166 -0.05 8.43 -17.73
CA ASP A 166 -0.34 8.28 -19.17
C ASP A 166 -1.78 8.69 -19.56
N SER A 167 -2.07 9.99 -19.53
CA SER A 167 -3.43 10.52 -19.75
C SER A 167 -3.93 10.55 -21.21
N LYS A 168 -3.16 10.13 -22.22
CA LYS A 168 -3.60 10.30 -23.63
C LYS A 168 -3.45 9.11 -24.58
N ILE A 169 -2.68 8.06 -24.25
CA ILE A 169 -2.39 6.98 -25.22
C ILE A 169 -2.89 5.60 -24.78
N ASN A 170 -3.19 5.38 -23.49
CA ASN A 170 -3.45 4.03 -22.95
C ASN A 170 -4.71 3.88 -22.06
N SER A 171 -5.69 4.78 -22.18
CA SER A 171 -6.87 4.80 -21.30
C SER A 171 -7.67 3.50 -21.27
N LEU A 172 -7.79 2.81 -22.41
CA LEU A 172 -8.53 1.54 -22.52
C LEU A 172 -7.84 0.38 -21.77
N HIS A 173 -6.51 0.33 -21.78
CA HIS A 173 -5.74 -0.68 -21.05
C HIS A 173 -5.83 -0.46 -19.55
N ILE A 174 -5.73 0.81 -19.13
CA ILE A 174 -5.87 1.21 -17.74
C ILE A 174 -7.27 0.86 -17.20
N SER A 175 -8.34 1.15 -17.94
CA SER A 175 -9.69 0.77 -17.54
C SER A 175 -9.87 -0.74 -17.45
N HIS A 176 -9.28 -1.51 -18.37
CA HIS A 176 -9.32 -2.97 -18.33
C HIS A 176 -8.65 -3.52 -17.08
N TYR A 177 -7.42 -3.08 -16.77
CA TYR A 177 -6.71 -3.53 -15.57
C TYR A 177 -7.41 -3.13 -14.28
N THR A 178 -8.02 -1.96 -14.24
CA THR A 178 -8.82 -1.53 -13.09
C THR A 178 -10.03 -2.43 -12.91
N GLN A 179 -10.76 -2.72 -13.99
CA GLN A 179 -11.92 -3.61 -13.95
C GLN A 179 -11.52 -5.03 -13.53
N GLU A 180 -10.44 -5.57 -14.10
CA GLU A 180 -9.91 -6.90 -13.74
C GLU A 180 -9.49 -6.94 -12.27
N LEU A 181 -8.73 -5.94 -11.80
CA LEU A 181 -8.34 -5.81 -10.40
C LEU A 181 -9.55 -5.77 -9.46
N LEU A 182 -10.53 -4.92 -9.74
CA LEU A 182 -11.71 -4.73 -8.90
C LEU A 182 -12.62 -5.96 -8.89
N SER A 183 -12.61 -6.78 -9.95
CA SER A 183 -13.33 -8.06 -9.98
C SER A 183 -12.86 -9.04 -8.89
N HIS A 184 -11.63 -8.88 -8.40
CA HIS A 184 -11.06 -9.68 -7.31
C HIS A 184 -11.33 -9.11 -5.91
N THR A 185 -12.02 -7.98 -5.79
CA THR A 185 -12.33 -7.35 -4.49
C THR A 185 -12.87 -8.34 -3.44
N PRO A 186 -13.89 -9.19 -3.74
CA PRO A 186 -14.44 -10.09 -2.73
C PRO A 186 -13.39 -11.02 -2.12
N MET A 187 -12.47 -11.53 -2.94
CA MET A 187 -11.38 -12.41 -2.50
C MET A 187 -10.41 -11.68 -1.58
N VAL A 188 -10.11 -10.41 -1.88
CA VAL A 188 -9.19 -9.61 -1.08
C VAL A 188 -9.81 -9.21 0.25
N LEU A 189 -11.07 -8.77 0.25
CA LEU A 189 -11.77 -8.45 1.50
C LEU A 189 -11.89 -9.69 2.41
N GLU A 190 -12.19 -10.86 1.84
CA GLU A 190 -12.20 -12.12 2.59
C GLU A 190 -10.81 -12.46 3.14
N PHE A 191 -9.75 -12.32 2.33
CA PHE A 191 -8.38 -12.54 2.78
C PHE A 191 -8.01 -11.59 3.94
N LEU A 192 -8.25 -10.28 3.79
CA LEU A 192 -7.95 -9.28 4.82
C LEU A 192 -8.73 -9.55 6.10
N LEU A 193 -10.00 -9.97 6.00
CA LEU A 193 -10.81 -10.33 7.15
C LEU A 193 -10.19 -11.51 7.90
N ARG A 194 -9.86 -12.60 7.21
CA ARG A 194 -9.18 -13.76 7.81
C ARG A 194 -7.84 -13.36 8.44
N GLN A 195 -7.09 -12.45 7.81
CA GLN A 195 -5.85 -11.95 8.41
C GLN A 195 -6.11 -11.12 9.67
N SER A 196 -7.19 -10.36 9.74
CA SER A 196 -7.52 -9.54 10.92
C SER A 196 -7.93 -10.35 12.15
N GLU A 197 -8.46 -11.56 11.96
CA GLU A 197 -8.98 -12.43 13.04
C GLU A 197 -7.91 -13.29 13.70
N ILE A 198 -6.74 -13.43 13.09
CA ILE A 198 -5.63 -14.22 13.65
C ILE A 198 -4.94 -13.38 14.72
N ASN A 199 -4.95 -13.89 15.95
CA ASN A 199 -4.31 -13.28 17.10
C ASN A 199 -2.86 -13.78 17.27
N PHE A 200 -1.94 -12.87 17.58
CA PHE A 200 -0.59 -13.19 18.03
C PHE A 200 -0.43 -12.99 19.53
N ASP A 201 0.44 -13.79 20.14
CA ASP A 201 0.79 -13.69 21.57
C ASP A 201 1.52 -12.39 21.92
N GLY A 202 2.05 -11.67 20.92
CA GLY A 202 2.80 -10.42 21.09
C GLY A 202 2.09 -9.20 20.49
N SER A 203 1.95 -8.14 21.29
CA SER A 203 1.30 -6.89 20.89
C SER A 203 2.01 -6.18 19.73
N VAL A 204 3.33 -6.27 19.63
CA VAL A 204 4.12 -5.62 18.57
C VAL A 204 3.85 -6.29 17.21
N GLN A 205 3.90 -7.63 17.14
CA GLN A 205 3.61 -8.35 15.90
C GLN A 205 2.16 -8.15 15.44
N GLN A 206 1.22 -8.12 16.39
CA GLN A 206 -0.18 -7.83 16.10
C GLN A 206 -0.34 -6.43 15.50
N ASN A 207 0.29 -5.41 16.10
CA ASN A 207 0.22 -4.03 15.64
C ASN A 207 0.84 -3.85 14.25
N GLU A 208 2.02 -4.41 14.00
CA GLU A 208 2.67 -4.36 12.69
C GLU A 208 1.79 -4.99 11.60
N ARG A 209 1.12 -6.10 11.92
CA ARG A 209 0.20 -6.74 11.00
C ARG A 209 -1.05 -5.90 10.75
N ASN A 210 -1.66 -5.35 11.80
CA ASN A 210 -2.83 -4.49 11.66
C ASN A 210 -2.51 -3.31 10.72
N ARG A 211 -1.34 -2.69 10.87
CA ARG A 211 -0.84 -1.67 9.94
C ARG A 211 -0.74 -2.17 8.50
N LYS A 212 -0.22 -3.38 8.26
CA LYS A 212 -0.16 -3.96 6.90
C LYS A 212 -1.54 -4.24 6.32
N ILE A 213 -2.49 -4.73 7.12
CA ILE A 213 -3.88 -4.95 6.71
C ILE A 213 -4.54 -3.62 6.33
N LEU A 214 -4.39 -2.58 7.16
CA LEU A 214 -4.91 -1.24 6.88
C LEU A 214 -4.26 -0.63 5.63
N ARG A 215 -2.96 -0.79 5.44
CA ARG A 215 -2.25 -0.29 4.24
C ARG A 215 -2.74 -0.97 2.96
N CYS A 216 -2.96 -2.28 3.02
CA CYS A 216 -3.57 -3.03 1.92
C CYS A 216 -5.00 -2.53 1.67
N LEU A 217 -5.84 -2.42 2.70
CA LEU A 217 -7.22 -1.94 2.54
C LEU A 217 -7.25 -0.54 1.93
N LEU A 218 -6.41 0.38 2.40
CA LEU A 218 -6.29 1.74 1.86
C LEU A 218 -5.96 1.74 0.36
N SER A 219 -5.03 0.89 -0.06
CA SER A 219 -4.66 0.73 -1.48
C SER A 219 -5.86 0.31 -2.34
N TRP A 220 -6.69 -0.62 -1.84
CA TRP A 220 -7.91 -1.07 -2.52
C TRP A 220 -9.04 -0.04 -2.50
N VAL A 221 -9.20 0.70 -1.41
CA VAL A 221 -10.16 1.83 -1.35
C VAL A 221 -9.80 2.88 -2.41
N ARG A 222 -8.51 3.24 -2.51
CA ARG A 222 -8.00 4.17 -3.54
C ARG A 222 -8.25 3.68 -4.97
N ALA A 223 -8.18 2.36 -5.18
CA ALA A 223 -8.51 1.73 -6.46
C ALA A 223 -10.02 1.63 -6.73
N GLY A 224 -10.89 1.75 -5.70
CA GLY A 224 -12.35 1.79 -5.84
C GLY A 224 -13.09 0.52 -5.42
N CYS A 225 -12.54 -0.30 -4.51
CA CYS A 225 -13.09 -1.63 -4.16
C CYS A 225 -14.52 -1.62 -3.58
N PHE A 226 -15.03 -0.52 -3.04
CA PHE A 226 -16.41 -0.45 -2.52
C PHE A 226 -17.41 0.24 -3.46
N SER A 227 -17.03 0.55 -4.70
CA SER A 227 -17.89 1.32 -5.61
C SER A 227 -19.18 0.58 -6.00
N GLU A 228 -19.16 -0.75 -5.99
CA GLU A 228 -20.30 -1.61 -6.32
C GLU A 228 -21.04 -2.15 -5.07
N ILE A 229 -20.55 -1.84 -3.87
CA ILE A 229 -21.11 -2.34 -2.61
C ILE A 229 -22.10 -1.30 -2.06
N SER A 230 -23.30 -1.77 -1.66
CA SER A 230 -24.30 -0.87 -1.09
C SER A 230 -23.82 -0.28 0.25
N PRO A 231 -24.19 0.96 0.58
CA PRO A 231 -23.81 1.59 1.85
C PRO A 231 -24.21 0.75 3.08
N GLU A 232 -25.37 0.11 3.07
CA GLU A 232 -25.85 -0.72 4.18
C GLU A 232 -24.97 -1.97 4.37
N THR A 233 -24.51 -2.57 3.27
CA THR A 233 -23.61 -3.73 3.30
C THR A 233 -22.24 -3.32 3.83
N LEU A 234 -21.73 -2.17 3.39
CA LEU A 234 -20.47 -1.61 3.86
C LEU A 234 -20.52 -1.26 5.36
N ALA A 235 -21.63 -0.67 5.83
CA ALA A 235 -21.84 -0.31 7.23
C ALA A 235 -21.77 -1.53 8.17
N ALA A 236 -22.24 -2.68 7.69
CA ALA A 236 -22.22 -3.95 8.41
C ALA A 236 -20.92 -4.75 8.18
N HIS A 237 -20.02 -4.31 7.30
CA HIS A 237 -18.86 -5.09 6.91
C HIS A 237 -17.86 -5.21 8.07
N PRO A 238 -17.41 -6.43 8.44
CA PRO A 238 -16.49 -6.64 9.57
C PRO A 238 -15.18 -5.86 9.47
N LEU A 239 -14.64 -5.66 8.26
CA LEU A 239 -13.44 -4.83 8.07
C LEU A 239 -13.64 -3.37 8.45
N LEU A 240 -14.85 -2.81 8.33
CA LEU A 240 -15.10 -1.46 8.79
C LEU A 240 -15.00 -1.39 10.33
N ASN A 241 -15.54 -2.39 11.04
CA ASN A 241 -15.35 -2.51 12.49
C ASN A 241 -13.88 -2.68 12.87
N PHE A 242 -13.10 -3.44 12.09
CA PHE A 242 -11.65 -3.56 12.28
C PHE A 242 -10.93 -2.21 12.14
N VAL A 243 -11.30 -1.38 11.15
CA VAL A 243 -10.77 -0.01 11.00
C VAL A 243 -11.11 0.85 12.21
N PHE A 244 -12.36 0.84 12.67
CA PHE A 244 -12.79 1.58 13.87
C PHE A 244 -12.08 1.12 15.16
N ASN A 245 -11.86 -0.18 15.31
CA ASN A 245 -11.09 -0.72 16.45
C ASN A 245 -9.62 -0.28 16.38
N SER A 246 -9.07 -0.18 15.17
CA SER A 246 -7.68 0.26 14.96
C SER A 246 -7.45 1.73 15.34
N LEU A 247 -8.51 2.56 15.44
CA LEU A 247 -8.42 3.92 15.97
C LEU A 247 -8.05 3.97 17.47
N GLN A 248 -8.20 2.87 18.19
CA GLN A 248 -7.81 2.82 19.62
C GLN A 248 -6.32 2.54 19.80
N ASP A 249 -5.61 2.08 18.77
CA ASP A 249 -4.18 1.81 18.82
C ASP A 249 -3.37 2.94 18.18
N SER A 250 -2.50 3.57 18.98
CA SER A 250 -1.64 4.68 18.54
C SER A 250 -0.78 4.36 17.32
N THR A 251 -0.40 3.09 17.13
CA THR A 251 0.46 2.68 16.00
C THR A 251 -0.31 2.52 14.69
N SER A 252 -1.61 2.26 14.77
CA SER A 252 -2.50 2.02 13.63
C SER A 252 -3.43 3.20 13.33
N PHE A 253 -3.55 4.14 14.27
CA PHE A 253 -4.45 5.30 14.20
C PHE A 253 -4.37 6.07 12.88
N ASP A 254 -3.17 6.48 12.45
CA ASP A 254 -3.01 7.32 11.25
C ASP A 254 -3.53 6.62 9.99
N LEU A 255 -3.22 5.33 9.84
CA LEU A 255 -3.68 4.52 8.71
C LEU A 255 -5.20 4.29 8.78
N ALA A 256 -5.76 4.12 9.97
CA ALA A 256 -7.20 3.96 10.13
C ALA A 256 -7.96 5.26 9.78
N ILE A 257 -7.44 6.43 10.18
CA ILE A 257 -7.97 7.73 9.76
C ILE A 257 -7.87 7.88 8.24
N GLU A 258 -6.72 7.56 7.64
CA GLU A 258 -6.50 7.67 6.20
C GLU A 258 -7.47 6.77 5.40
N VAL A 259 -7.73 5.55 5.87
CA VAL A 259 -8.75 4.66 5.27
C VAL A 259 -10.15 5.28 5.35
N LEU A 260 -10.54 5.84 6.50
CA LEU A 260 -11.87 6.43 6.68
C LEU A 260 -12.06 7.68 5.83
N VAL A 261 -11.04 8.55 5.75
CA VAL A 261 -11.06 9.75 4.90
C VAL A 261 -11.15 9.36 3.42
N GLU A 262 -10.37 8.37 2.98
CA GLU A 262 -10.46 7.90 1.59
C GLU A 262 -11.84 7.27 1.31
N LEU A 263 -12.42 6.53 2.25
CA LEU A 263 -13.77 5.98 2.09
C LEU A 263 -14.84 7.08 1.96
N VAL A 264 -14.76 8.13 2.79
CA VAL A 264 -15.66 9.28 2.78
C VAL A 264 -15.60 10.02 1.45
N THR A 265 -14.40 10.27 0.94
CA THR A 265 -14.19 11.04 -0.29
C THR A 265 -14.56 10.26 -1.55
N LYS A 266 -14.52 8.92 -1.51
CA LYS A 266 -14.76 8.06 -2.69
C LYS A 266 -16.16 7.46 -2.78
N HIS A 267 -16.90 7.37 -1.67
CA HIS A 267 -18.17 6.64 -1.63
C HIS A 267 -19.30 7.47 -1.00
N GLU A 268 -20.28 7.87 -1.82
CA GLU A 268 -21.37 8.79 -1.44
C GLU A 268 -22.18 8.35 -0.21
N GLY A 269 -22.31 7.05 0.05
CA GLY A 269 -23.05 6.54 1.21
C GLY A 269 -22.24 6.47 2.51
N VAL A 270 -20.92 6.57 2.46
CA VAL A 270 -20.05 6.46 3.66
C VAL A 270 -20.23 7.60 4.65
N PRO A 271 -20.35 8.89 4.24
CA PRO A 271 -20.58 9.99 5.16
C PRO A 271 -21.74 9.73 6.14
N GLN A 272 -22.87 9.22 5.65
CA GLN A 272 -24.03 8.86 6.49
C GLN A 272 -23.70 7.75 7.50
N ILE A 273 -22.93 6.73 7.08
CA ILE A 273 -22.53 5.62 7.95
C ILE A 273 -21.64 6.11 9.08
N LEU A 274 -20.66 6.96 8.77
CA LEU A 274 -19.74 7.51 9.77
C LEU A 274 -20.44 8.52 10.68
N LEU A 275 -21.39 9.29 10.16
CA LEU A 275 -22.22 10.18 10.95
C LEU A 275 -23.00 9.40 12.03
N CYS A 276 -23.58 8.25 11.69
CA CYS A 276 -24.22 7.35 12.66
C CYS A 276 -23.25 6.82 13.74
N ARG A 277 -21.93 6.88 13.51
CA ARG A 277 -20.87 6.47 14.46
C ARG A 277 -20.26 7.64 15.21
N VAL A 278 -20.73 8.88 15.01
CA VAL A 278 -20.13 10.08 15.60
C VAL A 278 -20.08 10.03 17.13
N HIS A 279 -21.09 9.46 17.79
CA HIS A 279 -21.11 9.32 19.24
C HIS A 279 -19.95 8.47 19.75
N TYR A 280 -19.60 7.39 19.04
CA TYR A 280 -18.43 6.58 19.37
C TYR A 280 -17.14 7.39 19.18
N LEU A 281 -16.99 8.09 18.04
CA LEU A 281 -15.80 8.92 17.77
C LEU A 281 -15.62 10.02 18.82
N LYS A 282 -16.72 10.65 19.24
CA LYS A 282 -16.74 11.72 20.24
C LYS A 282 -16.42 11.22 21.65
N GLU A 283 -17.20 10.26 22.14
CA GLU A 283 -17.15 9.83 23.54
C GLU A 283 -15.94 8.92 23.83
N VAL A 284 -15.61 8.02 22.90
CA VAL A 284 -14.57 7.00 23.13
C VAL A 284 -13.18 7.49 22.75
N LEU A 285 -13.08 8.33 21.72
CA LEU A 285 -11.78 8.76 21.18
C LEU A 285 -11.48 10.23 21.48
N LEU A 286 -12.36 11.15 21.05
CA LEU A 286 -12.09 12.58 21.10
C LEU A 286 -12.04 13.13 22.54
N PHE A 287 -13.05 12.87 23.37
CA PHE A 287 -13.08 13.39 24.74
C PHE A 287 -11.89 12.94 25.59
N PRO A 288 -11.49 11.65 25.59
CA PRO A 288 -10.26 11.25 26.26
C PRO A 288 -9.01 11.91 25.66
N ALA A 289 -8.96 12.13 24.35
CA ALA A 289 -7.83 12.79 23.68
C ALA A 289 -7.72 14.27 24.08
N LEU A 290 -8.82 15.02 24.10
CA LEU A 290 -8.88 16.41 24.57
C LEU A 290 -8.39 16.54 26.01
N ASN A 291 -8.85 15.64 26.90
CA ASN A 291 -8.44 15.65 28.32
C ASN A 291 -6.94 15.34 28.51
N ARG A 292 -6.36 14.51 27.65
CA ARG A 292 -4.94 14.13 27.71
C ARG A 292 -4.04 15.07 26.91
N GLY A 293 -4.60 15.97 26.11
CA GLY A 293 -3.85 16.79 25.16
C GLY A 293 -3.21 15.98 24.03
N ASP A 294 -3.86 14.90 23.60
CA ASP A 294 -3.36 14.03 22.52
C ASP A 294 -3.65 14.67 21.15
N MET A 295 -2.75 15.57 20.74
CA MET A 295 -2.88 16.33 19.49
C MET A 295 -3.00 15.44 18.25
N LYS A 296 -2.38 14.26 18.27
CA LYS A 296 -2.45 13.30 17.16
C LYS A 296 -3.89 12.82 16.97
N VAL A 297 -4.54 12.39 18.04
CA VAL A 297 -5.92 11.90 17.97
C VAL A 297 -6.90 13.04 17.69
N ILE A 298 -6.72 14.20 18.33
CA ILE A 298 -7.58 15.38 18.09
C ILE A 298 -7.50 15.81 16.63
N GLY A 299 -6.29 15.99 16.08
CA GLY A 299 -6.08 16.40 14.69
C GLY A 299 -6.61 15.38 13.69
N GLY A 300 -6.36 14.08 13.90
CA GLY A 300 -6.87 13.02 13.02
C GLY A 300 -8.41 12.96 12.99
N LEU A 301 -9.06 13.11 14.15
CA LEU A 301 -10.52 13.16 14.23
C LEU A 301 -11.08 14.47 13.65
N ALA A 302 -10.44 15.61 13.90
CA ALA A 302 -10.84 16.89 13.30
C ALA A 302 -10.83 16.82 11.77
N CYS A 303 -9.77 16.25 11.18
CA CYS A 303 -9.67 15.98 9.75
C CYS A 303 -10.82 15.08 9.27
N LEU A 304 -11.01 13.91 9.90
CA LEU A 304 -12.08 12.99 9.50
C LEU A 304 -13.48 13.62 9.56
N LEU A 305 -13.81 14.32 10.65
CA LEU A 305 -15.12 14.94 10.81
C LEU A 305 -15.34 16.09 9.81
N SER A 306 -14.28 16.85 9.51
CA SER A 306 -14.29 17.89 8.47
C SER A 306 -14.59 17.28 7.10
N GLU A 307 -13.90 16.20 6.74
CA GLU A 307 -14.09 15.48 5.47
C GLU A 307 -15.51 14.92 5.33
N ILE A 308 -16.12 14.40 6.41
CA ILE A 308 -17.52 13.93 6.37
C ILE A 308 -18.47 15.07 5.98
N GLY A 309 -18.31 16.24 6.60
CA GLY A 309 -19.18 17.39 6.30
C GLY A 309 -18.95 17.98 4.92
N GLN A 310 -17.70 17.98 4.44
CA GLN A 310 -17.38 18.41 3.07
C GLN A 310 -17.92 17.46 2.00
N ALA A 311 -17.82 16.14 2.23
CA ALA A 311 -18.30 15.13 1.31
C ALA A 311 -19.83 15.07 1.22
N ALA A 312 -20.54 15.37 2.32
CA ALA A 312 -21.99 15.38 2.36
C ALA A 312 -22.59 16.58 3.13
N PRO A 313 -22.52 17.81 2.56
CA PRO A 313 -23.01 19.01 3.23
C PRO A 313 -24.52 18.96 3.55
N SER A 314 -25.30 18.25 2.74
CA SER A 314 -26.75 18.08 2.97
C SER A 314 -27.05 17.43 4.32
N LEU A 315 -26.23 16.48 4.77
CA LEU A 315 -26.42 15.81 6.07
C LEU A 315 -26.22 16.78 7.24
N ILE A 316 -25.39 17.81 7.05
CA ILE A 316 -25.13 18.85 8.05
C ILE A 316 -26.32 19.81 8.12
N VAL A 317 -26.84 20.21 6.95
CA VAL A 317 -28.00 21.10 6.84
C VAL A 317 -29.26 20.49 7.44
N GLU A 318 -29.41 19.16 7.38
CA GLU A 318 -30.53 18.45 8.02
C GLU A 318 -30.60 18.64 9.55
N ALA A 319 -29.49 19.04 10.18
CA ALA A 319 -29.41 19.30 11.62
C ALA A 319 -29.95 18.16 12.49
N SER A 320 -29.66 16.91 12.08
CA SER A 320 -29.91 15.72 12.90
C SER A 320 -29.12 15.79 14.22
N ALA A 321 -29.52 14.98 15.20
CA ALA A 321 -28.81 14.92 16.47
C ALA A 321 -27.32 14.55 16.28
N GLU A 322 -27.04 13.65 15.33
CA GLU A 322 -25.71 13.24 14.94
C GLU A 322 -24.93 14.37 14.25
N ALA A 323 -25.55 15.12 13.34
CA ALA A 323 -24.93 16.27 12.66
C ALA A 323 -24.55 17.39 13.65
N ILE A 324 -25.44 17.67 14.61
CA ILE A 324 -25.16 18.62 15.69
C ILE A 324 -24.01 18.10 16.56
N ALA A 325 -24.07 16.82 16.97
CA ALA A 325 -23.02 16.22 17.79
C ALA A 325 -21.64 16.24 17.11
N MET A 326 -21.59 16.08 15.79
CA MET A 326 -20.39 16.19 14.97
C MET A 326 -19.86 17.63 14.93
N THR A 327 -20.75 18.60 14.71
CA THR A 327 -20.39 20.02 14.66
C THR A 327 -19.85 20.47 16.02
N ASP A 328 -20.46 20.04 17.12
CA ASP A 328 -19.96 20.28 18.49
C ASP A 328 -18.58 19.64 18.73
N ALA A 329 -18.35 18.45 18.19
CA ALA A 329 -17.06 17.78 18.27
C ALA A 329 -15.98 18.57 17.52
N LEU A 330 -16.27 19.05 16.30
CA LEU A 330 -15.39 19.92 15.54
C LEU A 330 -15.08 21.23 16.27
N LEU A 331 -16.10 21.89 16.85
CA LEU A 331 -15.90 23.09 17.67
C LEU A 331 -14.99 22.80 18.88
N SER A 332 -15.10 21.63 19.49
CA SER A 332 -14.23 21.22 20.59
C SER A 332 -12.77 21.03 20.13
N CYS A 333 -12.56 20.51 18.91
CA CYS A 333 -11.24 20.43 18.30
C CYS A 333 -10.66 21.82 18.00
N VAL A 334 -11.45 22.73 17.43
CA VAL A 334 -11.02 24.11 17.10
C VAL A 334 -10.71 24.91 18.36
N ALA A 335 -11.47 24.72 19.43
CA ALA A 335 -11.25 25.38 20.72
C ALA A 335 -10.07 24.80 21.51
N PHE A 336 -9.49 23.68 21.06
CA PHE A 336 -8.35 23.07 21.73
C PHE A 336 -7.11 24.00 21.63
N PRO A 337 -6.49 24.37 22.77
CA PRO A 337 -5.34 25.25 22.76
C PRO A 337 -4.12 24.52 22.19
N SER A 338 -3.75 24.86 20.95
CA SER A 338 -2.54 24.40 20.26
C SER A 338 -1.66 25.59 19.87
N GLU A 339 -0.34 25.41 19.81
CA GLU A 339 0.60 26.50 19.51
C GLU A 339 0.64 26.87 18.02
N ASP A 340 0.38 25.89 17.15
CA ASP A 340 0.58 25.95 15.70
C ASP A 340 -0.71 26.15 14.89
N TRP A 341 -1.88 26.13 15.54
CA TRP A 341 -3.21 26.26 14.92
C TRP A 341 -3.54 25.20 13.85
N GLU A 342 -2.70 24.16 13.69
CA GLU A 342 -2.85 23.16 12.61
C GLU A 342 -4.22 22.45 12.66
N ILE A 343 -4.69 22.15 13.88
CA ILE A 343 -5.98 21.50 14.10
C ILE A 343 -7.11 22.42 13.64
N ALA A 344 -7.09 23.71 14.01
CA ALA A 344 -8.12 24.65 13.61
C ALA A 344 -8.13 24.85 12.09
N ASP A 345 -6.95 25.03 11.49
CA ASP A 345 -6.79 25.23 10.04
C ASP A 345 -7.33 24.04 9.23
N SER A 346 -7.14 22.80 9.71
CA SER A 346 -7.66 21.59 9.06
C SER A 346 -9.19 21.54 8.94
N THR A 347 -9.91 22.32 9.75
CA THR A 347 -11.39 22.35 9.77
C THR A 347 -11.99 23.47 8.94
N LEU A 348 -11.18 24.39 8.39
CA LEU A 348 -11.70 25.61 7.74
C LEU A 348 -12.61 25.34 6.54
N GLN A 349 -12.33 24.30 5.76
CA GLN A 349 -13.15 23.96 4.59
C GLN A 349 -14.55 23.43 4.95
N PHE A 350 -14.74 22.97 6.19
CA PHE A 350 -16.05 22.56 6.68
C PHE A 350 -16.97 23.75 6.97
N TRP A 351 -16.41 24.88 7.43
CA TRP A 351 -17.14 26.08 7.87
C TRP A 351 -17.55 27.01 6.72
#